data_AF-A0A0D3A0H2-F1
#
_entry.id   AF-A0A0D3A0H2-F1
#
_cell.length_a   1.000
_cell.length_b   1.000
_cell.length_c   1.000
_cell.angle_alpha   90.00
_cell.angle_beta   90.00
_cell.angle_gamma   90.00
#
_symmetry.space_group_name_H-M   'P 1'
#
loop_
_entity.id
_entity.type
_entity.pdbx_description
1 polymer ?
#
loop_
_entity_poly.entity_id
_entity_poly.type
_entity_poly.pdbx_seq_one_letter_code
_entity_poly.pdbx_strand_id
1 'polypeptide(L)' 'MTVSSVCISILSMLSSSPEKQRPADNDRYVKNCKNGRSPKETRWWFHDDKA' A
#
# COMPACT_ATOMS: atom_id res chain seq x y z
N MET A 1 17.07 -8.95 -4.09
CA MET A 1 16.14 -8.75 -2.95
C MET A 1 15.89 -10.09 -2.28
N THR A 2 16.08 -10.19 -0.97
CA THR A 2 15.78 -11.41 -0.20
C THR A 2 14.47 -11.23 0.55
N VAL A 3 13.79 -12.33 0.88
CA VAL A 3 12.57 -12.28 1.71
C VAL A 3 12.86 -11.57 3.03
N SER A 4 14.01 -11.84 3.66
CA SER A 4 14.43 -11.17 4.89
C SER A 4 14.51 -9.66 4.75
N SER A 5 15.05 -9.14 3.63
CA SER A 5 15.08 -7.70 3.41
C SER A 5 13.67 -7.08 3.35
N VAL A 6 12.69 -7.77 2.76
CA VAL A 6 11.29 -7.32 2.71
C VAL A 6 10.66 -7.29 4.10
N CYS A 7 10.89 -8.34 4.91
CA CYS A 7 10.36 -8.41 6.27
C CYS A 7 10.86 -7.25 7.14
N ILE A 8 12.16 -6.95 7.08
CA ILE A 8 12.75 -5.84 7.83
C ILE A 8 12.21 -4.49 7.34
N SER A 9 12.05 -4.30 6.03
CA SER A 9 11.46 -3.06 5.50
C SER A 9 10.03 -2.82 5.99
N ILE A 10 9.17 -3.84 5.99
CA ILE A 10 7.79 -3.73 6.50
C ILE A 10 7.79 -3.42 8.00
N LEU A 11 8.65 -4.08 8.78
CA LEU A 11 8.76 -3.85 10.23
C LEU A 11 9.20 -2.41 10.53
N SER A 12 10.20 -1.91 9.82
CA SER A 12 10.67 -0.53 9.97
C SER A 12 9.56 0.48 9.61
N MET A 13 8.82 0.25 8.52
CA MET A 13 7.70 1.10 8.09
C MET A 13 6.59 1.19 9.16
N LEU A 14 6.22 0.06 9.76
CA LEU A 14 5.18 0.04 10.81
C LEU A 14 5.67 0.68 12.11
N SER A 15 6.97 0.52 12.44
CA SER A 15 7.58 1.09 13.64
C SER A 15 7.70 2.61 13.61
N SER A 16 7.80 3.20 12.41
CA SER A 16 7.93 4.65 12.23
C SER A 16 6.62 5.36 11.87
N SER A 17 5.50 4.65 11.85
CA SER A 17 4.20 5.23 11.52
C SER A 17 3.76 6.22 12.61
N PRO A 18 3.53 7.52 12.29
CA PRO A 18 3.17 8.52 13.30
C PRO A 18 1.76 8.28 13.84
N GLU A 19 0.87 7.67 13.06
CA GLU A 19 -0.55 7.51 13.38
C GLU A 19 -1.11 6.19 12.83
N LYS A 20 -2.02 5.56 13.59
CA LYS A 20 -2.72 4.35 13.17
C LYS A 20 -3.93 4.72 12.31
N GLN A 21 -3.70 4.89 11.02
CA GLN A 21 -4.76 5.24 10.07
C GLN A 21 -4.68 4.43 8.77
N ARG A 22 -5.81 4.35 8.08
CA ARG A 22 -5.88 3.78 6.72
C ARG A 22 -5.46 4.84 5.69
N PRO A 23 -4.94 4.42 4.52
CA PRO A 23 -4.73 5.34 3.40
C PRO A 23 -6.04 6.02 2.98
N ALA A 24 -5.95 7.26 2.49
CA ALA A 24 -7.11 8.08 2.12
C ALA A 24 -8.03 7.42 1.07
N ASP A 25 -7.48 6.62 0.17
CA ASP A 25 -8.19 5.95 -0.91
C ASP A 25 -8.42 4.44 -0.67
N ASN A 26 -8.23 3.96 0.56
CA ASN A 26 -8.34 2.54 0.94
C ASN A 26 -9.60 1.87 0.37
N ASP A 27 -10.76 2.49 0.58
CA ASP A 27 -12.04 1.88 0.18
C ASP A 27 -12.18 1.78 -1.34
N ARG A 28 -11.62 2.75 -2.08
CA ARG A 28 -11.56 2.70 -3.55
C ARG A 28 -10.58 1.63 -4.01
N TYR A 29 -9.41 1.54 -3.39
CA TYR A 29 -8.41 0.52 -3.71
C TYR A 29 -9.01 -0.89 -3.52
N VAL A 30 -9.59 -1.16 -2.35
CA VAL A 30 -10.18 -2.47 -2.01
C VAL A 30 -11.30 -2.86 -2.98
N LYS A 31 -12.17 -1.93 -3.37
CA LYS A 31 -13.24 -2.17 -4.37
C LYS A 31 -12.69 -2.53 -5.75
N ASN A 32 -11.53 -2.00 -6.13
CA ASN A 32 -10.92 -2.20 -7.45
C ASN A 32 -9.87 -3.33 -7.47
N CYS A 33 -9.56 -3.93 -6.33
CA CYS A 33 -8.74 -5.14 -6.31
C CYS A 33 -9.45 -6.25 -7.08
N LYS A 34 -8.77 -6.86 -8.07
CA LYS A 34 -9.31 -7.94 -8.91
C LYS A 34 -9.54 -9.24 -8.12
N ASN A 35 -10.55 -9.24 -7.25
CA ASN A 35 -10.92 -10.33 -6.36
C ASN A 35 -9.73 -10.94 -5.60
N GLY A 36 -8.78 -10.10 -5.15
CA GLY A 36 -7.67 -10.53 -4.30
C GLY A 36 -6.59 -11.39 -4.97
N ARG A 37 -6.52 -11.48 -6.31
CA ARG A 37 -5.48 -12.30 -6.99
C ARG A 37 -4.07 -11.80 -6.76
N SER A 38 -3.80 -10.53 -7.07
CA SER A 38 -2.47 -9.94 -6.95
C SER A 38 -2.53 -8.42 -6.88
N PRO A 39 -1.86 -7.79 -5.89
CA PRO A 39 -1.71 -6.33 -5.83
C PRO A 39 -1.04 -5.73 -7.07
N LYS A 40 -0.26 -6.52 -7.83
CA LYS A 40 0.42 -6.09 -9.06
C LYS A 40 -0.53 -5.86 -10.23
N GLU A 41 -1.75 -6.41 -10.16
CA GLU A 41 -2.75 -6.27 -11.22
C GLU A 41 -3.72 -5.12 -10.97
N THR A 42 -3.61 -4.45 -9.82
CA THR A 42 -4.40 -3.25 -9.54
C THR A 42 -3.97 -2.15 -10.50
N ARG A 43 -4.93 -1.50 -11.17
CA ARG A 43 -4.66 -0.37 -12.05
C ARG A 43 -3.94 0.72 -11.26
N TRP A 44 -2.88 1.27 -11.82
CA TRP A 44 -2.14 2.37 -11.20
C TRP A 44 -3.01 3.63 -11.21
N TRP A 45 -3.07 4.30 -10.07
CA TRP A 45 -3.70 5.60 -9.91
C TRP A 45 -2.68 6.54 -9.31
N PHE A 46 -2.39 7.61 -10.02
CA PHE A 46 -1.50 8.67 -9.58
C PHE A 46 -2.31 9.74 -8.87
N HIS A 47 -1.93 10.03 -7.64
CA HIS A 47 -2.48 11.14 -6.88
C HIS A 47 -1.41 12.25 -6.86
N ASP A 48 -1.29 12.98 -7.97
CA ASP A 48 -0.47 14.21 -8.03
C ASP A 48 -1.42 15.39 -7.91
N ASP A 49 -2.01 15.51 -6.72
CA ASP A 49 -2.79 16.68 -6.36
C ASP A 49 -1.81 17.80 -5.97
N LYS A 50 -1.06 18.30 -6.97
CA LYS A 50 -0.53 19.65 -6.93
C LYS A 50 -1.52 20.59 -7.62
N ALA A 51 -2.35 21.22 -6.80
CA ALA A 51 -2.90 22.55 -7.06
C ALA A 51 -2.21 23.53 -6.11
#